data_AF-L8HFG3-F1
#
_entry.id   AF-L8HFG3-F1
#
_cell.length_a   1.000
_cell.length_b   1.000
_cell.length_c   1.000
_cell.angle_alpha   90.00
_cell.angle_beta   90.00
_cell.angle_gamma   90.00
#
_symmetry.space_group_name_H-M   'P 1'
#
loop_
_entity.id
_entity.type
_entity.pdbx_description
1 polymer ?
#
loop_
_entity_poly.entity_id
_entity_poly.type
_entity_poly.pdbx_seq_one_letter_code
_entity_poly.pdbx_strand_id
1 'polypeptide(L)'
;MWAAGCILWEMLAGKALFQGFDPLNQLVNVVMVLGAPSVYDLWTLQAEECSIQALSLDELLPGGLLTYNPSKRLSASQALEHRLFDRVRTNDIPLPTAVLSLYRQDRWEDREMA
;
A
#
# COMPACT_ATOMS: atom_id res chain seq x y z
N MET A 1 0.86 -7.07 1.62
CA MET A 1 1.43 -5.75 1.96
C MET A 1 1.59 -4.84 0.74
N TRP A 2 2.23 -5.23 -0.36
CA TRP A 2 2.31 -4.40 -1.59
C TRP A 2 0.93 -3.96 -2.09
N ALA A 3 0.02 -4.91 -2.30
CA ALA A 3 -1.36 -4.61 -2.71
C ALA A 3 -2.09 -3.67 -1.74
N ALA A 4 -1.85 -3.80 -0.42
CA ALA A 4 -2.41 -2.90 0.57
C ALA A 4 -1.87 -1.46 0.42
N GLY A 5 -0.58 -1.31 0.08
CA GLY A 5 0.00 0.00 -0.27
C GLY A 5 -0.64 0.62 -1.51
N CYS A 6 -0.88 -0.18 -2.56
CA CYS A 6 -1.58 0.29 -3.76
C CYS A 6 -3.02 0.75 -3.46
N ILE A 7 -3.78 -0.05 -2.70
CA ILE A 7 -5.17 0.27 -2.33
C ILE A 7 -5.22 1.49 -1.41
N LEU A 8 -4.31 1.59 -0.44
CA LEU A 8 -4.22 2.75 0.45
C LEU A 8 -3.95 4.03 -0.35
N TRP A 9 -3.05 3.98 -1.33
CA TRP A 9 -2.84 5.10 -2.25
C TRP A 9 -4.13 5.44 -3.01
N GLU A 10 -4.78 4.43 -3.57
CA GLU A 10 -6.00 4.60 -4.39
C GLU A 10 -7.15 5.22 -3.61
N MET A 11 -7.31 4.87 -2.33
CA MET A 11 -8.27 5.52 -1.45
C MET A 11 -7.94 7.01 -1.22
N LEU A 12 -6.65 7.36 -1.14
CA LEU A 12 -6.22 8.74 -0.87
C LEU A 12 -6.35 9.66 -2.08
N ALA A 13 -6.08 9.14 -3.28
CA ALA A 13 -6.01 9.95 -4.49
C ALA A 13 -7.07 9.61 -5.55
N GLY A 14 -7.96 8.64 -5.28
CA GLY A 14 -9.16 8.36 -6.06
C GLY A 14 -8.92 7.70 -7.42
N LYS A 15 -7.70 7.20 -7.68
CA LYS A 15 -7.33 6.48 -8.91
C LYS A 15 -6.31 5.39 -8.61
N ALA A 16 -6.10 4.43 -9.50
CA ALA A 16 -5.04 3.44 -9.29
C ALA A 16 -3.65 4.11 -9.36
N LEU A 17 -2.76 3.72 -8.44
CA LEU A 17 -1.37 4.20 -8.37
C LEU A 17 -0.54 3.77 -9.59
N PHE A 18 -0.66 2.50 -9.97
CA PHE A 18 0.03 1.92 -11.12
C PHE A 18 -1.01 1.49 -12.15
N GLN A 19 -1.10 2.22 -13.26
CA GLN A 19 -2.10 1.98 -14.32
C GLN A 19 -1.45 1.32 -15.54
N GLY A 20 -1.00 0.08 -15.37
CA GLY A 20 -0.43 -0.70 -16.47
C GLY A 20 -1.50 -1.32 -17.35
N PHE A 21 -1.38 -1.16 -18.67
CA PHE A 21 -2.21 -1.87 -19.64
C PHE A 21 -1.60 -3.20 -20.09
N ASP A 22 -0.32 -3.42 -19.81
CA ASP A 22 0.39 -4.69 -20.00
C ASP A 22 1.47 -4.87 -18.90
N PRO A 23 2.09 -6.06 -18.76
CA PRO A 23 3.09 -6.32 -17.73
C PRO A 23 4.33 -5.42 -17.78
N LEU A 24 4.80 -5.05 -18.97
CA LEU A 24 5.97 -4.18 -19.13
C LEU A 24 5.62 -2.75 -18.75
N ASN A 25 4.48 -2.25 -19.22
CA ASN A 25 4.00 -0.92 -18.85
C ASN A 25 3.71 -0.84 -17.35
N GLN A 26 3.19 -1.90 -16.73
CA GLN A 26 3.03 -1.97 -15.28
C GLN A 26 4.38 -1.81 -14.56
N LEU A 27 5.43 -2.51 -15.01
CA LEU A 27 6.79 -2.38 -14.43
C LEU A 27 7.35 -0.97 -14.62
N VAL A 28 7.21 -0.40 -15.82
CA VAL A 28 7.63 0.98 -16.11
C VAL A 28 6.91 1.97 -15.19
N ASN A 29 5.61 1.81 -14.96
CA ASN A 29 4.85 2.65 -14.04
C ASN A 29 5.35 2.52 -12.59
N VAL A 30 5.71 1.31 -12.16
CA VAL A 30 6.29 1.08 -10.82
C VAL A 30 7.63 1.81 -10.68
N VAL A 31 8.52 1.66 -11.67
CA VAL A 31 9.84 2.32 -11.68
C VAL A 31 9.72 3.84 -11.79
N MET A 32 8.75 4.36 -12.55
CA MET A 32 8.53 5.81 -12.65
C MET A 32 8.13 6.44 -11.31
N VAL A 33 7.43 5.70 -10.45
CA VAL A 33 6.95 6.19 -9.15
C VAL A 33 7.95 5.92 -8.02
N LEU A 34 8.54 4.72 -7.97
CA LEU A 34 9.43 4.30 -6.89
C LEU A 34 10.90 4.52 -7.20
N GLY A 35 11.24 4.71 -8.47
CA GLY A 35 12.61 4.79 -8.94
C GLY A 35 13.24 3.47 -9.36
N ALA A 36 14.51 3.54 -9.75
CA ALA A 36 15.32 2.34 -9.99
C ALA A 36 15.34 1.45 -8.73
N PRO A 37 15.07 0.14 -8.85
CA PRO A 37 15.50 -0.78 -7.82
C PRO A 37 17.03 -0.77 -7.72
N SER A 38 17.58 -0.92 -6.52
CA SER A 38 19.02 -1.15 -6.36
C SER A 38 19.40 -2.54 -6.88
N VAL A 39 20.70 -2.76 -7.13
CA VAL A 39 21.22 -4.10 -7.49
C VAL A 39 20.79 -5.14 -6.45
N TYR A 40 20.88 -4.82 -5.16
CA TYR A 40 20.43 -5.71 -4.09
C TYR A 40 18.94 -6.04 -4.15
N ASP A 41 18.10 -5.05 -4.49
CA ASP A 41 16.66 -5.28 -4.63
C ASP A 41 16.36 -6.20 -5.83
N LEU A 42 17.07 -6.02 -6.96
CA LEU A 42 16.97 -6.89 -8.13
C LEU A 42 17.34 -8.35 -7.80
N TRP A 43 18.42 -8.56 -7.04
CA TRP A 43 18.78 -9.88 -6.53
C TRP A 43 17.66 -10.52 -5.71
N THR A 44 16.99 -9.73 -4.85
CA THR A 44 15.86 -10.25 -4.05
C THR A 44 14.59 -10.53 -4.86
N LEU A 45 14.46 -9.89 -6.02
CA LEU A 45 13.35 -10.10 -6.94
C LEU A 45 13.61 -11.24 -7.93
N GLN A 46 14.77 -11.90 -7.85
CA GLN A 46 15.23 -12.90 -8.82
C GLN A 46 15.23 -12.39 -10.27
N ALA A 47 15.38 -11.07 -10.46
CA ALA A 47 15.33 -10.43 -11.77
C ALA A 47 16.76 -10.20 -12.31
N GLU A 48 16.97 -10.52 -13.58
CA GLU A 48 18.17 -10.11 -14.33
C GLU A 48 18.10 -8.60 -14.64
N GLU A 49 19.24 -7.92 -14.61
CA GLU A 49 19.35 -6.48 -14.31
C GLU A 49 18.54 -5.50 -15.17
N CYS A 50 18.06 -4.40 -14.56
CA CYS A 50 17.47 -3.25 -15.26
C CYS A 50 17.91 -1.93 -14.61
N SER A 51 18.45 -1.00 -15.40
CA SER A 51 18.90 0.32 -14.94
C SER A 51 18.01 1.43 -15.51
N ILE A 52 17.24 2.11 -14.64
CA ILE A 52 16.37 3.24 -15.00
C ILE A 52 16.33 4.22 -13.81
N GLN A 53 16.52 5.52 -14.00
CA GLN A 53 16.63 6.50 -12.90
C GLN A 53 15.27 7.00 -12.33
N ALA A 54 15.29 7.54 -11.11
CA ALA A 54 14.15 7.79 -10.22
C ALA A 54 13.78 9.27 -9.99
N LEU A 55 12.50 9.54 -9.66
CA LEU A 55 11.97 10.78 -9.08
C LEU A 55 11.39 10.48 -7.68
N SER A 56 11.47 11.44 -6.74
CA SER A 56 11.15 11.24 -5.31
C SER A 56 9.73 11.66 -4.92
N LEU A 57 9.04 10.85 -4.12
CA LEU A 57 7.81 11.18 -3.39
C LEU A 57 7.93 10.72 -1.92
N ASP A 58 7.31 11.43 -0.98
CA ASP A 58 7.64 11.32 0.46
C ASP A 58 7.00 10.16 1.26
N GLU A 59 7.85 9.65 2.16
CA GLU A 59 7.76 8.93 3.46
C GLU A 59 6.64 7.94 3.82
N LEU A 60 5.42 7.97 3.29
CA LEU A 60 4.39 6.99 3.70
C LEU A 60 4.36 5.74 2.80
N LEU A 61 4.78 5.91 1.56
CA LEU A 61 4.59 4.94 0.48
C LEU A 61 5.93 4.30 0.06
N PRO A 62 6.99 5.07 -0.29
CA PRO A 62 8.31 4.49 -0.47
C PRO A 62 9.00 4.28 0.88
N GLY A 63 9.40 3.03 1.15
CA GLY A 63 10.10 2.63 2.38
C GLY A 63 9.26 1.81 3.37
N GLY A 64 7.95 1.67 3.13
CA GLY A 64 7.05 0.91 4.00
C GLY A 64 6.33 -0.23 3.28
N LEU A 65 5.20 0.10 2.65
CA LEU A 65 4.33 -0.88 1.97
C LEU A 65 4.76 -1.14 0.51
N LEU A 66 5.28 -0.12 -0.17
CA LEU A 66 5.70 -0.18 -1.58
C LEU A 66 7.23 -0.25 -1.69
N THR A 67 7.82 -1.22 -1.00
CA THR A 67 9.25 -1.53 -1.07
C THR A 67 9.49 -2.69 -2.05
N TYR A 68 10.48 -2.54 -2.94
CA TYR A 68 10.88 -3.56 -3.90
C TYR A 68 11.23 -4.87 -3.21
N ASN A 69 12.21 -4.84 -2.29
CA ASN A 69 12.59 -6.00 -1.50
C ASN A 69 11.42 -6.46 -0.59
N PRO A 70 10.89 -7.69 -0.79
CA PRO A 70 9.76 -8.18 -0.01
C PRO A 70 10.05 -8.30 1.49
N SER A 71 11.27 -8.66 1.86
CA SER A 71 11.69 -8.88 3.25
C SER A 71 11.84 -7.58 4.03
N LYS A 72 12.07 -6.47 3.35
CA LYS A 72 12.14 -5.13 3.97
C LYS A 72 10.78 -4.43 4.06
N ARG A 73 9.72 -5.05 3.53
CA ARG A 73 8.38 -4.47 3.52
C ARG A 73 7.75 -4.55 4.91
N LEU A 74 7.09 -3.48 5.35
CA LEU A 74 6.38 -3.43 6.64
C LEU A 74 5.42 -4.62 6.78
N SER A 75 5.41 -5.24 7.96
CA SER A 75 4.38 -6.19 8.34
C SER A 75 3.04 -5.49 8.59
N ALA A 76 1.94 -6.25 8.65
CA ALA A 76 0.63 -5.69 8.98
C ALA A 76 0.60 -5.05 10.37
N SER A 77 1.23 -5.67 11.37
CA SER A 77 1.29 -5.12 12.74
C SER A 77 2.08 -3.81 12.78
N GLN A 78 3.26 -3.77 12.14
CA GLN A 78 4.09 -2.56 12.09
C GLN A 78 3.41 -1.44 11.30
N ALA A 79 2.70 -1.77 10.22
CA ALA A 79 1.93 -0.80 9.45
C ALA A 79 0.79 -0.20 10.28
N LEU A 80 0.12 -1.02 11.11
CA LEU A 80 -0.91 -0.53 12.01
C LEU A 80 -0.33 0.39 13.07
N GLU A 81 0.87 0.16 13.59
CA GLU A 81 1.54 1.05 14.56
C GLU A 81 1.93 2.43 13.99
N HIS A 82 1.81 2.64 12.68
CA HIS A 82 2.16 3.91 12.04
C HIS A 82 1.30 5.09 12.53
N ARG A 83 1.92 6.28 12.62
CA ARG A 83 1.29 7.52 13.12
C ARG A 83 -0.01 7.90 12.42
N LEU A 84 -0.16 7.52 11.15
CA LEU A 84 -1.37 7.71 10.36
C LEU A 84 -2.63 7.20 11.09
N PHE A 85 -2.49 6.11 11.85
CA PHE A 85 -3.58 5.45 12.56
C PHE A 85 -3.70 5.89 14.04
N ASP A 86 -2.89 6.85 14.51
CA ASP A 86 -2.93 7.34 15.90
C ASP A 86 -4.33 7.85 16.26
N ARG A 87 -4.90 8.68 15.38
CA ARG A 87 -6.23 9.27 15.59
C ARG A 87 -7.37 8.25 15.59
N VAL A 88 -7.17 7.11 14.93
CA VAL A 88 -8.13 6.00 14.94
C VAL A 88 -8.01 5.24 16.26
N ARG A 89 -6.79 5.02 16.76
CA ARG A 89 -6.55 4.37 18.07
C ARG A 89 -7.10 5.17 19.23
N THR A 90 -6.96 6.50 19.19
CA THR A 90 -7.45 7.38 20.26
C THR A 90 -8.96 7.63 20.19
N ASN A 91 -9.66 7.14 19.15
CA ASN A 91 -11.07 7.42 18.87
C ASN A 91 -11.40 8.94 18.80
N ASP A 92 -10.42 9.78 18.47
CA ASP A 92 -10.58 11.23 18.38
C ASP A 92 -11.33 11.68 17.11
N ILE A 93 -11.63 10.75 16.20
CA ILE A 93 -12.38 11.03 14.97
C ILE A 93 -13.72 10.29 15.02
N PRO A 94 -14.85 10.99 15.24
CA PRO A 94 -16.14 10.36 15.06
C PRO A 94 -16.31 9.96 13.59
N LEU A 95 -16.82 8.75 13.36
CA LEU A 95 -17.16 8.28 12.01
C LEU A 95 -18.11 9.28 11.35
N PRO A 96 -17.89 9.63 10.06
CA PRO A 96 -18.84 10.45 9.34
C PRO A 96 -20.24 9.84 9.40
N THR A 97 -21.27 10.67 9.51
CA THR A 97 -22.67 10.21 9.66
C THR A 97 -23.10 9.26 8.53
N ALA A 98 -22.60 9.48 7.31
CA ALA A 98 -22.83 8.61 6.16
C ALA A 98 -22.22 7.20 6.31
N VAL A 99 -21.16 7.06 7.10
CA VAL A 99 -20.56 5.76 7.43
C VAL A 99 -21.31 5.08 8.57
N LEU A 100 -21.83 5.86 9.53
CA LEU A 100 -22.66 5.32 10.61
C LEU A 100 -23.92 4.63 10.07
N SER A 101 -24.53 5.13 8.99
CA SER A 101 -25.65 4.47 8.32
C SER A 101 -25.28 3.16 7.60
N LEU A 102 -23.99 2.95 7.33
CA LEU A 102 -23.47 1.70 6.75
C LEU A 102 -23.01 0.71 7.82
N TYR A 103 -23.00 1.10 9.10
CA TYR A 103 -22.64 0.22 10.20
C TYR A 103 -23.70 -0.88 10.31
N ARG A 104 -23.42 -2.02 9.68
CA ARG A 104 -24.30 -3.18 9.67
C ARG A 104 -24.36 -3.75 11.09
N GLN A 105 -25.57 -3.86 11.66
CA GLN A 105 -25.77 -4.42 13.01
C GLN A 105 -25.35 -5.90 13.10
N ASP A 106 -25.45 -6.67 12.01
CA ASP A 106 -25.06 -8.08 11.98
C ASP A 106 -23.55 -8.21 11.85
N ARG A 107 -22.90 -8.76 12.88
CA ARG A 107 -21.46 -9.06 12.81
C ARG A 107 -21.24 -10.24 11.87
N TRP A 108 -20.12 -10.21 11.17
CA TRP A 108 -19.65 -11.26 10.27
C TRP A 108 -19.60 -12.64 10.98
N GLU A 109 -19.33 -12.62 12.28
CA GLU A 109 -19.31 -13.77 13.21
C GLU A 109 -20.69 -14.45 13.34
N ASP A 110 -21.79 -13.70 13.20
CA ASP A 110 -23.15 -14.24 13.37
C ASP A 110 -23.62 -15.08 12.17
N ARG A 111 -22.90 -15.00 11.04
CA ARG A 111 -23.24 -15.73 9.80
C ARG A 111 -22.47 -17.05 9.63
N GLU A 112 -21.39 -17.27 10.37
CA GLU A 112 -20.63 -18.54 10.32
C GLU A 112 -21.20 -19.61 11.26
N MET A 113 -22.20 -19.30 12.08
CA MET A 113 -22.86 -20.22 13.02
C MET A 113 -24.31 -20.60 12.65
N ALA A 114 -24.74 -20.37 11.41
CA ALA A 114 -26.06 -20.77 10.88
C ALA A 114 -25.91 -21.62 9.63
#